data_AF-A0AA39P1G6-F1
#
_entry.id   AF-A0AA39P1G6-F1
#
_cell.length_a   1.000
_cell.length_b   1.000
_cell.length_c   1.000
_cell.angle_alpha   90.00
_cell.angle_beta   90.00
_cell.angle_gamma   90.00
#
_symmetry.space_group_name_H-M   'P 1'
#
loop_
_entity.id
_entity.type
_entity.pdbx_description
1 polymer ?
#
loop_
_entity_poly.entity_id
_entity_poly.type
_entity_poly.pdbx_seq_one_letter_code
_entity_poly.pdbx_strand_id
1 'polypeptide(L)'
;MSPSELDHITEQFNAFLACMETLTSPTNTMGSVTGGSYCNAFWPERLAPEKPLSLCHSRGLPRGATTRFTHADLVPKKIIVEGSVITGIVDWALSGFFPDF
;
A
#
# COMPACT_ATOMS: atom_id res chain seq x y z
N MET A 1 14.71 23.19 -7.44
CA MET A 1 13.25 23.43 -7.48
C MET A 1 12.94 24.67 -6.66
N SER A 2 12.05 25.52 -7.16
CA SER A 2 11.45 26.59 -6.38
C SER A 2 10.43 26.02 -5.37
N PRO A 3 10.04 26.80 -4.34
CA PRO A 3 8.95 26.41 -3.45
C PRO A 3 7.64 26.08 -4.20
N SER A 4 7.27 26.87 -5.21
CA SER A 4 6.07 26.64 -6.01
C SER A 4 6.11 25.33 -6.82
N GLU A 5 7.29 24.90 -7.27
CA GLU A 5 7.45 23.60 -7.94
C GLU A 5 7.28 22.44 -6.95
N LEU A 6 7.75 22.61 -5.70
CA LEU A 6 7.56 21.61 -4.64
C LEU A 6 6.09 21.50 -4.20
N ASP A 7 5.38 22.63 -4.13
CA ASP A 7 3.95 22.65 -3.83
C ASP A 7 3.17 21.90 -4.92
N HIS A 8 3.48 22.16 -6.20
CA HIS A 8 2.85 21.45 -7.32
C HIS A 8 3.15 19.93 -7.29
N ILE A 9 4.36 19.52 -6.95
CA ILE A 9 4.69 18.09 -6.76
C ILE A 9 3.87 17.49 -5.61
N THR A 10 3.74 18.24 -4.51
CA THR A 10 3.00 17.80 -3.32
C THR A 10 1.51 17.61 -3.62
N GLU A 11 0.91 18.50 -4.41
CA GLU A 11 -0.49 18.38 -4.85
C GLU A 11 -0.71 17.12 -5.70
N GLN A 12 0.16 16.85 -6.68
CA GLN A 12 0.09 15.64 -7.49
C GLN A 12 0.27 14.38 -6.64
N PHE A 13 1.20 14.41 -5.68
CA PHE A 13 1.45 13.29 -4.79
C PHE A 13 0.25 13.01 -3.89
N ASN A 14 -0.38 14.04 -3.33
CA ASN A 14 -1.61 13.89 -2.54
C ASN A 14 -2.76 13.31 -3.37
N ALA A 15 -2.94 13.78 -4.61
CA ALA A 15 -3.95 13.23 -5.51
C ALA A 15 -3.68 11.74 -5.83
N PHE A 16 -2.41 11.36 -5.98
CA PHE A 16 -2.01 9.98 -6.18
C PHE A 16 -2.27 9.10 -4.95
N LEU A 17 -1.90 9.57 -3.74
CA LEU A 17 -2.19 8.87 -2.49
C LEU A 17 -3.70 8.66 -2.30
N ALA A 18 -4.50 9.71 -2.55
CA ALA A 18 -5.95 9.64 -2.49
C ALA A 18 -6.52 8.62 -3.49
N CYS A 19 -5.93 8.51 -4.69
CA CYS A 19 -6.30 7.48 -5.67
C CYS A 19 -6.00 6.07 -5.13
N MET A 20 -4.81 5.85 -4.56
CA MET A 20 -4.46 4.54 -3.98
C MET A 20 -5.41 4.13 -2.84
N GLU A 21 -5.87 5.08 -2.01
CA GLU A 21 -6.83 4.81 -0.93
C GLU A 21 -8.18 4.27 -1.43
N THR A 22 -8.54 4.53 -2.68
CA THR A 22 -9.78 3.99 -3.30
C THR A 22 -9.66 2.52 -3.70
N LEU A 23 -8.44 1.99 -3.77
CA LEU A 23 -8.20 0.61 -4.18
C LEU A 23 -8.57 -0.33 -3.02
N THR A 24 -9.54 -1.21 -3.29
CA THR A 24 -10.00 -2.23 -2.34
C THR A 24 -9.54 -3.61 -2.80
N SER A 25 -9.23 -4.50 -1.85
CA SER A 25 -8.89 -5.89 -2.18
C SER A 25 -10.16 -6.64 -2.61
N PRO A 26 -10.25 -7.17 -3.85
CA PRO A 26 -11.44 -7.88 -4.32
C PRO A 26 -11.78 -9.12 -3.48
N THR A 27 -10.75 -9.76 -2.92
CA THR A 27 -10.85 -11.00 -2.14
C THR A 27 -10.58 -10.79 -0.66
N ASN A 28 -10.57 -9.53 -0.19
CA ASN A 28 -10.19 -9.17 1.18
C ASN A 28 -8.87 -9.82 1.67
N THR A 29 -7.95 -10.08 0.74
CA THR A 29 -6.71 -10.83 0.97
C THR A 29 -5.59 -9.84 1.22
N MET A 30 -4.79 -10.09 2.25
CA MET A 30 -3.53 -9.36 2.48
C MET A 30 -2.40 -10.04 1.74
N GLY A 31 -1.47 -9.25 1.23
CA GLY A 31 -0.32 -9.76 0.49
C GLY A 31 0.19 -8.80 -0.56
N SER A 32 1.34 -9.14 -1.13
CA SER A 32 1.96 -8.38 -2.21
C SER A 32 1.19 -8.56 -3.52
N VAL A 33 1.15 -7.52 -4.36
CA VAL A 33 0.58 -7.56 -5.72
C VAL A 33 1.24 -8.60 -6.62
N THR A 34 2.46 -9.05 -6.30
CA THR A 34 3.14 -10.11 -7.03
C THR A 34 2.66 -11.52 -6.65
N GLY A 35 1.54 -11.62 -5.92
CA GLY A 35 0.87 -12.89 -5.62
C GLY A 35 1.48 -13.67 -4.45
N GLY A 36 2.43 -13.10 -3.73
CA GLY A 36 2.93 -13.69 -2.50
C GLY A 36 1.98 -13.43 -1.33
N SER A 37 1.46 -14.51 -0.71
CA SER A 37 1.06 -14.42 0.70
C SER A 37 2.23 -13.82 1.48
N TYR A 38 1.96 -13.02 2.51
CA TYR A 38 3.03 -12.58 3.40
C TYR A 38 3.70 -13.82 3.99
N CYS A 39 4.83 -14.30 3.47
CA CYS A 39 5.56 -15.42 4.06
C CYS A 39 6.41 -14.88 5.21
N ASN A 40 5.77 -14.43 6.30
CA ASN A 40 6.46 -14.07 7.54
C ASN A 40 5.88 -14.89 8.70
N ALA A 41 6.62 -14.99 9.80
CA ALA A 41 6.23 -15.82 10.96
C ALA A 41 4.86 -15.45 11.58
N PHE A 42 4.30 -14.29 11.22
CA PHE A 42 2.97 -13.84 11.66
C PHE A 42 1.85 -14.30 10.72
N TRP A 43 2.18 -14.69 9.48
CA TRP A 43 1.21 -15.01 8.44
C TRP A 43 1.57 -16.31 7.72
N PRO A 44 1.17 -17.48 8.25
CA PRO A 44 1.41 -18.75 7.55
C PRO A 44 0.72 -18.73 6.16
N GLU A 45 1.27 -19.50 5.23
CA GLU A 45 0.78 -19.59 3.85
C GLU A 45 -0.76 -19.71 3.80
N ARG A 46 -1.38 -18.90 2.93
CA ARG A 46 -2.74 -19.11 2.43
C ARG A 46 -3.88 -18.82 3.43
N LEU A 47 -3.73 -17.77 4.25
CA LEU A 47 -4.86 -17.20 5.00
C LEU A 47 -5.66 -16.24 4.11
N ALA A 48 -6.78 -16.71 3.57
CA ALA A 48 -7.83 -15.89 2.93
C ALA A 48 -9.08 -15.90 3.82
N PRO A 49 -9.11 -15.14 4.93
CA PRO A 49 -10.24 -15.18 5.85
C PRO A 49 -11.48 -14.55 5.18
N GLU A 50 -12.65 -15.16 5.37
CA GLU A 50 -13.95 -14.66 4.85
C GLU A 50 -14.28 -13.22 5.32
N LYS A 51 -13.62 -12.75 6.37
CA LYS A 51 -13.72 -11.41 6.95
C LYS A 51 -12.32 -10.91 7.35
N PRO A 52 -12.09 -9.59 7.46
CA PRO A 52 -10.80 -9.06 7.91
C PRO A 52 -10.42 -9.64 9.28
N LEU A 53 -9.42 -10.51 9.31
CA LEU A 53 -8.74 -11.06 10.50
C LEU A 53 -9.60 -11.57 11.68
N SER A 54 -10.88 -11.83 11.48
CA SER A 54 -11.80 -12.11 12.60
C SER A 54 -11.51 -13.44 13.34
N LEU A 55 -10.83 -14.40 12.70
CA LEU A 55 -10.53 -15.73 13.25
C LEU A 55 -9.04 -15.99 13.53
N CYS A 56 -8.18 -14.97 13.43
CA CYS A 56 -6.75 -15.20 13.64
C CYS A 56 -6.43 -15.38 15.13
N HIS A 57 -5.94 -16.56 15.50
CA HIS A 57 -5.58 -16.93 16.88
C HIS A 57 -4.20 -16.40 17.30
N SER A 58 -3.45 -15.78 16.38
CA SER A 58 -2.20 -15.08 16.69
C SER A 58 -2.52 -13.75 17.40
N ARG A 59 -2.05 -13.60 18.64
CA ARG A 59 -2.28 -12.44 19.53
C ARG A 59 -1.73 -11.07 19.02
N GLY A 60 -1.32 -10.95 17.75
CA GLY A 60 -0.69 -9.75 17.20
C GLY A 60 -1.27 -9.25 15.88
N LEU A 61 -2.31 -9.90 15.33
CA LEU A 61 -2.91 -9.45 14.06
C LEU A 61 -4.18 -8.62 14.28
N PRO A 62 -4.35 -7.48 13.60
CA PRO A 62 -5.46 -6.54 13.85
C PRO A 62 -6.80 -7.14 13.46
N ARG A 63 -7.59 -7.56 14.44
CA ARG A 63 -8.91 -8.13 14.16
C ARG A 63 -9.88 -7.03 13.75
N GLY A 64 -10.49 -7.15 12.57
CA GLY A 64 -11.50 -6.20 12.08
C GLY A 64 -10.96 -4.89 11.48
N ALA A 65 -9.65 -4.75 11.27
CA ALA A 65 -9.11 -3.59 10.55
C ALA A 65 -9.49 -3.62 9.07
N THR A 66 -9.76 -2.44 8.49
CA THR A 66 -9.89 -2.26 7.05
C THR A 66 -8.55 -2.54 6.38
N THR A 67 -8.56 -3.11 5.17
CA THR A 67 -7.34 -3.28 4.37
C THR A 67 -7.17 -2.08 3.44
N ARG A 68 -5.93 -1.58 3.29
CA ARG A 68 -5.54 -0.47 2.43
C ARG A 68 -4.47 -0.93 1.45
N PHE A 69 -4.56 -0.45 0.22
CA PHE A 69 -3.49 -0.63 -0.76
C PHE A 69 -2.34 0.35 -0.47
N THR A 70 -1.12 -0.17 -0.38
CA THR A 70 0.06 0.64 -0.06
C THR A 70 1.24 0.22 -0.92
N HIS A 71 2.07 1.18 -1.34
CA HIS A 71 3.32 0.92 -2.06
C HIS A 71 4.41 0.26 -1.17
N ALA A 72 4.35 0.50 0.14
CA ALA A 72 5.19 -0.08 1.21
C ALA A 72 6.71 0.27 1.20
N ASP A 73 7.19 1.04 0.22
CA ASP A 73 8.53 1.66 0.20
C ASP A 73 8.50 2.98 -0.58
N LEU A 74 7.46 3.79 -0.36
CA LEU A 74 7.29 5.05 -1.08
C LEU A 74 8.19 6.12 -0.48
N VAL A 75 9.31 6.36 -1.15
CA VAL A 75 10.31 7.37 -0.78
C VAL A 75 10.70 8.19 -2.01
N PRO A 76 11.27 9.40 -1.87
CA PRO A 76 11.55 10.28 -3.02
C PRO A 76 12.34 9.62 -4.15
N LYS A 77 13.27 8.70 -3.83
CA LYS A 77 14.05 7.95 -4.83
C LYS A 77 13.23 7.01 -5.72
N LYS A 78 11.95 6.77 -5.42
CA LYS A 78 11.00 5.97 -6.22
C LYS A 78 10.09 6.83 -7.09
N ILE A 79 10.23 8.15 -7.03
CA ILE A 79 9.38 9.10 -7.75
C ILE A 79 10.21 9.75 -8.86
N ILE A 80 9.73 9.64 -10.10
CA ILE A 80 10.34 10.27 -11.27
C ILE A 80 9.60 11.58 -11.53
N VAL A 81 10.36 12.66 -11.64
CA VAL A 81 9.83 14.02 -11.85
C VAL A 81 10.52 14.64 -13.05
N GLU A 82 9.73 15.23 -13.94
CA GLU A 82 10.20 16.08 -15.04
C GLU A 82 9.72 17.52 -14.79
N GLY A 83 10.65 18.44 -14.53
CA GLY A 83 10.31 19.77 -14.03
C GLY A 83 9.62 19.69 -12.66
N SER A 84 8.33 20.02 -12.62
CA SER A 84 7.46 19.85 -11.44
C SER A 84 6.36 18.80 -11.64
N VAL A 85 6.42 18.01 -12.71
CA VAL A 85 5.40 16.99 -13.01
C VAL A 85 5.91 15.61 -12.60
N ILE A 86 5.13 14.89 -11.79
CA ILE A 86 5.39 13.48 -11.48
C ILE A 86 5.04 12.66 -12.73
N THR A 87 6.04 12.01 -13.31
CA THR A 87 5.87 11.20 -14.53
C THR A 87 5.82 9.71 -14.26
N GLY A 88 6.27 9.28 -13.08
CA GLY A 88 6.19 7.88 -12.69
C GLY A 88 6.49 7.61 -11.22
N ILE A 89 5.92 6.54 -10.72
CA ILE A 89 6.24 5.93 -9.42
C ILE A 89 6.66 4.49 -9.71
N VAL A 90 7.83 4.08 -9.23
CA VAL A 90 8.49 2.82 -9.60
C VAL A 90 8.81 1.95 -8.39
N ASP A 91 9.18 0.70 -8.67
CA ASP A 91 9.52 -0.32 -7.67
C ASP A 91 8.37 -0.73 -6.75
N TRP A 92 7.33 -1.28 -7.39
CA TRP A 92 6.11 -1.76 -6.75
C TRP A 92 6.25 -3.15 -6.10
N ALA A 93 7.46 -3.71 -6.00
CA ALA A 93 7.67 -5.09 -5.56
C ALA A 93 7.13 -5.37 -4.14
N LEU A 94 7.14 -4.36 -3.27
CA LEU A 94 6.64 -4.44 -1.90
C LEU A 94 5.19 -4.01 -1.75
N SER A 95 4.55 -3.55 -2.83
CA SER A 95 3.19 -3.05 -2.75
C SER A 95 2.17 -4.15 -2.52
N GLY A 96 1.08 -3.83 -1.85
CA GLY A 96 0.10 -4.83 -1.44
C GLY A 96 -1.02 -4.26 -0.58
N PHE A 97 -1.86 -5.16 -0.07
CA PHE A 97 -2.93 -4.82 0.86
C PHE A 97 -2.52 -5.09 2.30
N PHE A 98 -2.64 -4.07 3.14
CA PHE A 98 -2.19 -4.02 4.54
C PHE A 98 -3.32 -3.59 5.47
N PRO A 99 -3.33 -3.99 6.75
CA PRO A 99 -4.25 -3.41 7.72
C PRO A 99 -4.03 -1.89 7.87
N ASP A 100 -5.14 -1.14 7.94
CA ASP A 100 -5.18 0.27 8.33
C ASP A 100 -4.92 0.35 9.85
N PHE A 101 -3.91 1.11 10.27
CA PHE A 101 -3.51 1.29 11.68
C PHE A 101 -3.48 2.76 12.06
#